data_AF-A0A3B8RBK6-F1
#
_entry.id   AF-A0A3B8RBK6-F1
#
_cell.length_a   1.000
_cell.length_b   1.000
_cell.length_c   1.000
_cell.angle_alpha   90.00
_cell.angle_beta   90.00
_cell.angle_gamma   90.00
#
_symmetry.space_group_name_H-M   'P 1'
#
loop_
_entity.id
_entity.type
_entity.pdbx_description
1 polymer ?
#
loop_
_entity_poly.entity_id
_entity_poly.type
_entity_poly.pdbx_seq_one_letter_code
_entity_poly.pdbx_strand_id
1 'polypeptide(L)'
;MRRIVRRPPLSESSFIQEAGNQGPPVKHPLVQRHPVTGRASLFLSPHTMVRLDGLAAGDRRRLLDDLISHSTQAKYVYRHIWLDHDVIMWNNRCTMQADEPFGNITIKRVLHRV
;
A
#
# COMPACT_ATOMS: atom_id res chain seq x y z
N MET A 1 -2.93 -11.22 -18.92
CA MET A 1 -2.91 -10.66 -17.55
C MET A 1 -1.47 -10.52 -17.10
N ARG A 2 -0.94 -9.30 -16.97
CA ARG A 2 0.43 -9.10 -16.47
C ARG A 2 0.42 -9.19 -14.94
N ARG A 3 1.29 -10.03 -14.39
CA ARG A 3 1.43 -10.31 -12.96
C ARG A 3 1.81 -9.02 -12.24
N ILE A 4 1.01 -8.59 -11.26
CA ILE A 4 1.43 -7.57 -10.29
C ILE A 4 2.76 -8.06 -9.72
N VAL A 5 3.85 -7.36 -10.01
CA VAL A 5 5.17 -7.66 -9.44
C VAL A 5 5.07 -7.29 -7.97
N ARG A 6 4.81 -8.29 -7.13
CA ARG A 6 4.81 -8.12 -5.68
C ARG A 6 6.27 -7.92 -5.27
N ARG A 7 6.67 -6.70 -4.90
CA ARG A 7 7.88 -6.53 -4.07
C ARG A 7 7.68 -7.41 -2.84
N PRO A 8 8.61 -8.33 -2.52
CA PRO A 8 8.49 -9.13 -1.32
C PRO A 8 8.36 -8.18 -0.11
N PRO A 9 7.53 -8.53 0.88
CA PRO A 9 7.42 -7.77 2.11
C PRO A 9 8.81 -7.64 2.70
N LEU A 10 9.19 -6.44 3.12
CA LEU A 10 10.43 -6.27 3.87
C LEU A 10 10.33 -7.13 5.14
N SER A 11 11.33 -8.00 5.33
CA SER A 11 11.52 -8.72 6.59
C SER A 11 11.84 -7.72 7.71
N GLU A 12 11.59 -8.08 8.98
CA GLU A 12 11.99 -7.24 10.13
C GLU A 12 13.47 -6.82 10.03
N SER A 13 14.36 -7.73 9.59
CA SER A 13 15.78 -7.45 9.39
C SER A 13 16.08 -6.49 8.24
N SER A 14 15.37 -6.59 7.11
CA SER A 14 15.58 -5.70 5.96
C SER A 14 14.94 -4.33 6.17
N PHE A 15 13.85 -4.23 6.93
CA PHE A 15 13.32 -2.96 7.41
C PHE A 15 14.33 -2.23 8.30
N ILE A 16 14.93 -2.88 9.29
CA ILE A 16 15.91 -2.25 10.20
C ILE A 16 17.14 -1.74 9.44
N GLN A 17 17.53 -2.43 8.37
CA GLN A 17 18.67 -2.04 7.53
C GLN A 17 18.34 -0.90 6.54
N GLU A 18 17.11 -0.85 6.00
CA GLU A 18 16.62 0.27 5.17
C GLU A 18 16.16 1.49 6.01
N ALA A 19 15.90 1.32 7.31
CA ALA A 19 15.35 2.35 8.20
C ALA A 19 16.33 3.46 8.61
N GLY A 20 17.60 3.41 8.19
CA GLY A 20 18.59 4.44 8.48
C GLY A 20 18.15 5.87 8.11
N ASN A 21 17.14 6.01 7.24
CA ASN A 21 16.54 7.29 6.84
C ASN A 21 15.03 7.44 7.13
N GLN A 22 14.37 6.48 7.79
CA GLN A 22 12.88 6.41 7.88
C GLN A 22 12.31 6.55 9.31
N GLY A 23 13.17 6.78 10.30
CA GLY A 23 12.75 6.90 11.70
C GLY A 23 12.31 5.56 12.32
N PRO A 24 12.01 5.54 13.63
CA PRO A 24 11.58 4.32 14.30
C PRO A 24 10.19 3.86 13.82
N PRO A 25 9.89 2.55 13.86
CA PRO A 25 8.55 2.05 13.51
C PRO A 25 7.45 2.71 14.36
N VAL A 26 6.38 3.14 13.71
CA VAL A 26 5.20 3.75 14.36
C VAL A 26 4.02 2.79 14.33
N LYS A 27 3.26 2.75 15.43
CA LYS A 27 2.05 1.93 15.55
C LYS A 27 0.84 2.69 15.04
N HIS A 28 0.03 2.02 14.22
CA HIS A 28 -1.26 2.53 13.74
C HIS A 28 -2.36 1.49 13.95
N PRO A 29 -3.61 1.89 14.21
CA PRO A 29 -4.74 0.98 14.20
C PRO A 29 -4.93 0.34 12.82
N LEU A 30 -5.15 -0.98 12.79
CA LEU A 30 -5.45 -1.70 11.55
C LEU A 30 -6.80 -1.27 10.94
N VAL A 31 -7.76 -0.91 11.78
CA VAL A 31 -9.04 -0.34 11.37
C VAL A 31 -9.07 1.11 11.84
N GLN A 32 -9.19 2.04 10.89
CA GLN A 32 -9.31 3.47 11.18
C GLN A 32 -10.73 3.94 10.88
N ARG A 33 -11.22 4.90 11.65
CA ARG A 33 -12.47 5.61 11.35
C ARG A 33 -12.14 6.92 10.66
N HIS A 34 -12.75 7.16 9.51
CA HIS A 34 -12.58 8.40 8.79
C HIS A 34 -13.15 9.57 9.61
N PRO A 35 -12.40 10.67 9.85
CA PRO A 35 -12.79 11.71 10.80
C PRO A 35 -14.07 12.47 10.40
N VAL A 36 -14.30 12.63 9.09
CA VAL A 36 -15.51 13.31 8.57
C VAL A 36 -16.70 12.35 8.43
N THR A 37 -16.52 11.23 7.73
CA THR A 37 -17.64 10.33 7.39
C THR A 37 -17.94 9.27 8.46
N GLY A 38 -17.08 9.08 9.46
CA GLY A 38 -17.21 8.04 10.51
C GLY A 38 -17.04 6.59 10.03
N ARG A 39 -16.93 6.38 8.71
CA ARG A 39 -16.80 5.06 8.08
C ARG A 39 -15.50 4.39 8.49
N ALA A 40 -15.55 3.08 8.72
CA ALA A 40 -14.37 2.27 8.97
C ALA A 40 -13.64 1.93 7.65
N SER A 41 -12.31 1.94 7.68
CA SER A 41 -11.44 1.47 6.59
C SER A 41 -10.25 0.70 7.15
N LEU A 42 -9.75 -0.24 6.34
CA LEU A 42 -8.49 -0.92 6.62
C LEU A 42 -7.32 0.03 6.35
N PHE A 43 -6.42 0.17 7.31
CA PHE A 43 -5.15 0.87 7.15
C PHE A 43 -4.06 -0.15 6.83
N LEU A 44 -3.87 -0.40 5.53
CA LEU A 44 -2.90 -1.35 5.02
C LEU A 44 -1.87 -0.63 4.16
N SER A 45 -0.60 -0.99 4.36
CA SER A 45 0.49 -0.61 3.47
C SER A 45 1.39 -1.82 3.25
N PRO A 46 1.14 -2.63 2.22
CA PRO A 46 1.92 -3.85 1.95
C PRO A 46 3.43 -3.64 1.88
N HIS A 47 3.86 -2.42 1.53
CA HIS A 47 5.25 -2.07 1.33
C HIS A 47 5.93 -1.51 2.57
N THR A 48 5.20 -0.90 3.50
CA THR A 48 5.79 -0.21 4.67
C THR A 48 5.38 -0.82 6.01
N MET A 49 4.38 -1.70 6.03
CA MET A 49 3.92 -2.35 7.25
C MET A 49 4.87 -3.48 7.66
N VAL A 50 5.42 -3.37 8.88
CA VAL A 50 6.39 -4.32 9.42
C VAL A 50 5.73 -5.57 10.00
N ARG A 51 4.70 -5.38 10.84
CA ARG A 51 3.98 -6.48 11.49
C ARG A 51 2.60 -6.07 12.02
N LEU A 52 1.80 -7.07 12.33
CA LEU A 52 0.60 -6.94 13.16
C LEU A 52 0.96 -7.29 14.61
N ASP A 53 0.69 -6.38 15.54
CA ASP A 53 0.89 -6.64 16.97
C ASP A 53 -0.25 -7.53 17.51
N GLY A 54 0.04 -8.30 18.58
CA GLY A 54 -0.97 -9.12 19.27
C GLY A 54 -1.22 -10.51 18.68
N LEU A 55 -0.43 -10.94 17.68
CA LEU A 55 -0.56 -12.24 17.03
C LEU A 55 0.77 -13.04 17.07
N ALA A 56 0.70 -14.36 17.00
CA ALA A 56 1.88 -15.21 16.80
C ALA A 56 2.46 -14.98 15.39
N ALA A 57 3.77 -15.20 15.20
CA ALA A 57 4.46 -14.86 13.95
C ALA A 57 3.84 -15.51 12.69
N GLY A 58 3.42 -16.78 12.79
CA GLY A 58 2.73 -17.47 11.69
C GLY A 58 1.37 -16.84 11.34
N ASP A 59 0.59 -16.51 12.36
CA ASP A 59 -0.75 -15.93 12.19
C ASP A 59 -0.69 -14.49 11.64
N ARG A 60 0.34 -13.71 12.03
CA ARG A 60 0.55 -12.35 11.53
C ARG A 60 0.63 -12.30 10.01
N ARG A 61 1.48 -13.16 9.42
CA ARG A 61 1.74 -13.14 7.99
C ARG A 61 0.50 -13.57 7.21
N ARG A 62 -0.13 -14.66 7.65
CA ARG A 62 -1.35 -15.18 7.06
C ARG A 62 -2.46 -14.13 7.03
N LEU A 63 -2.73 -13.49 8.17
CA LEU A 63 -3.78 -12.46 8.24
C LEU A 63 -3.47 -11.27 7.33
N LEU A 64 -2.21 -10.81 7.29
CA LEU A 64 -1.81 -9.73 6.40
C LEU A 64 -2.02 -10.09 4.93
N ASP A 65 -1.65 -11.32 4.53
CA ASP A 65 -1.86 -11.81 3.17
C ASP A 65 -3.34 -11.91 2.81
N ASP A 66 -4.19 -12.38 3.73
CA ASP A 66 -5.64 -12.48 3.54
C ASP A 66 -6.28 -11.09 3.38
N LEU A 67 -5.88 -10.12 4.21
CA LEU A 67 -6.39 -8.74 4.15
C LEU A 67 -5.96 -8.01 2.87
N ILE A 68 -4.71 -8.22 2.43
CA ILE A 68 -4.22 -7.66 1.16
C ILE A 68 -4.95 -8.31 -0.01
N SER A 69 -5.10 -9.64 0.00
CA SER A 69 -5.83 -10.38 -1.03
C SER A 69 -7.28 -9.87 -1.13
N HIS A 70 -7.96 -9.69 0.00
CA HIS A 70 -9.31 -9.13 0.04
C HIS A 70 -9.36 -7.70 -0.52
N SER A 71 -8.47 -6.82 -0.06
CA SER A 71 -8.48 -5.40 -0.41
C SER A 71 -8.09 -5.12 -1.87
N THR A 72 -7.46 -6.09 -2.54
CA THR A 72 -7.02 -5.99 -3.95
C THR A 72 -7.94 -6.73 -4.92
N GLN A 73 -9.10 -7.23 -4.48
CA GLN A 73 -10.11 -7.81 -5.36
C GLN A 73 -10.60 -6.76 -6.37
N ALA A 74 -10.87 -7.19 -7.61
CA ALA A 74 -11.23 -6.30 -8.72
C ALA A 74 -12.37 -5.32 -8.41
N LYS A 75 -13.36 -5.72 -7.59
CA LYS A 75 -14.49 -4.87 -7.17
C LYS A 75 -14.09 -3.66 -6.30
N TYR A 76 -12.89 -3.65 -5.73
CA TYR A 76 -12.36 -2.55 -4.93
C TYR A 76 -11.29 -1.74 -5.70
N VAL A 77 -10.98 -2.12 -6.94
CA VAL A 77 -9.91 -1.51 -7.72
C VAL A 77 -10.50 -0.56 -8.75
N TYR A 78 -10.12 0.71 -8.64
CA TYR A 78 -10.23 1.67 -9.72
C TYR A 78 -8.90 1.72 -10.48
N ARG A 79 -8.95 1.56 -11.81
CA ARG A 79 -7.78 1.67 -12.69
C ARG A 79 -7.93 2.90 -13.58
N HIS A 80 -7.01 3.84 -13.46
CA HIS A 80 -6.97 5.01 -14.31
C HIS A 80 -5.96 4.84 -15.45
N ILE A 81 -6.41 5.15 -16.67
CA ILE A 81 -5.56 5.28 -17.85
C ILE A 81 -5.33 6.77 -18.05
N TRP A 82 -4.08 7.20 -17.85
CA TRP A 82 -3.72 8.62 -17.87
C TRP A 82 -3.75 9.18 -19.28
N LEU A 83 -4.33 10.35 -19.43
CA LEU A 83 -4.16 11.25 -20.57
C LEU A 83 -3.40 12.51 -20.13
N ASP A 84 -2.88 13.25 -21.11
CA ASP A 84 -2.22 14.52 -20.84
C ASP A 84 -3.18 15.47 -20.14
N HIS A 85 -2.68 16.12 -19.09
CA HIS A 85 -3.42 17.07 -18.24
C HIS A 85 -4.50 16.47 -17.32
N ASP A 86 -4.60 15.14 -17.21
CA ASP A 86 -5.47 14.52 -16.20
C ASP A 86 -5.01 14.86 -14.77
N VAL A 87 -6.00 15.04 -13.89
CA VAL A 87 -5.80 15.23 -12.46
C VAL A 87 -6.62 14.19 -11.70
N ILE A 88 -5.97 13.46 -10.81
CA ILE A 88 -6.64 12.58 -9.85
C ILE A 88 -6.38 13.09 -8.44
N MET A 89 -7.42 13.06 -7.64
CA MET A 89 -7.35 13.22 -6.19
C MET A 89 -7.88 11.95 -5.52
N TRP A 90 -7.20 11.49 -4.47
CA TRP A 90 -7.66 10.38 -3.65
C TRP A 90 -7.47 10.68 -2.17
N ASN A 91 -8.17 9.93 -1.32
CA ASN A 91 -8.05 10.05 0.13
C ASN A 91 -7.07 9.03 0.69
N ASN A 92 -5.85 9.48 0.98
CA ASN A 92 -4.77 8.62 1.45
C ASN A 92 -5.01 7.93 2.82
N ARG A 93 -6.09 8.26 3.53
CA ARG A 93 -6.46 7.59 4.81
C ARG A 93 -7.20 6.27 4.58
N CYS A 94 -7.85 6.11 3.43
CA CYS A 94 -8.75 4.99 3.18
C CYS A 94 -8.57 4.35 1.80
N THR A 95 -7.49 4.67 1.08
CA THR A 95 -7.15 4.08 -0.22
C THR A 95 -5.71 3.59 -0.23
N MET A 96 -5.48 2.45 -0.89
CA MET A 96 -4.14 2.05 -1.32
C MET A 96 -3.93 2.45 -2.77
N GLN A 97 -2.68 2.65 -3.16
CA GLN A 97 -2.30 2.90 -4.55
C GLN A 97 -1.11 2.03 -4.95
N ALA A 98 -1.06 1.68 -6.23
CA ALA A 98 0.06 0.99 -6.85
C ALA A 98 0.23 1.51 -8.28
N ASP A 99 1.48 1.71 -8.69
CA ASP A 99 1.83 1.93 -10.07
C ASP A 99 1.88 0.60 -10.84
N GLU A 100 1.43 0.63 -12.10
CA GLU A 100 1.64 -0.48 -13.02
C GLU A 100 3.05 -0.33 -13.63
N PRO A 101 3.93 -1.34 -13.54
CA PRO A 101 5.25 -1.28 -14.13
C PRO A 101 5.16 -0.95 -15.63
N PHE A 102 5.93 0.05 -16.05
CA PHE A 102 6.05 0.47 -17.43
C PHE A 102 7.53 0.47 -17.84
N GLY A 103 7.81 0.56 -19.13
CA GLY A 103 9.18 0.64 -19.66
C GLY A 103 9.84 1.97 -19.31
N ASN A 104 10.16 2.18 -18.03
CA ASN A 104 10.69 3.44 -17.50
C ASN A 104 12.09 3.81 -18.04
N ILE A 105 12.77 2.87 -18.70
CA ILE A 105 14.03 3.11 -19.42
C ILE A 105 13.76 3.78 -20.78
N THR A 106 12.69 3.38 -21.46
CA THR A 106 12.40 3.80 -22.84
C THR A 106 11.34 4.89 -22.92
N ILE A 107 10.49 5.02 -21.89
CA ILE A 107 9.35 5.94 -21.87
C ILE A 107 9.56 6.95 -20.74
N LYS A 108 9.68 8.23 -21.11
CA LYS A 108 9.64 9.33 -20.14
C LYS A 108 8.20 9.56 -19.71
N ARG A 109 7.96 9.55 -18.39
CA ARG A 109 6.67 9.86 -17.79
C ARG A 109 6.87 10.83 -16.64
N VAL A 110 6.27 12.02 -16.73
CA VAL A 110 6.40 13.08 -15.72
C VAL A 110 5.04 13.29 -15.09
N LEU A 111 4.97 13.20 -13.76
CA LEU A 111 3.79 13.54 -12.98
C LEU A 111 4.20 14.57 -11.92
N HIS A 112 3.27 15.46 -11.60
CA HIS A 112 3.40 16.38 -10.49
C HIS A 112 2.45 15.93 -9.37
N ARG A 113 2.92 15.99 -8.11
CA ARG A 113 2.13 15.67 -6.92
C ARG A 113 2.32 16.79 -5.90
N VAL A 114 1.23 17.12 -5.21
CA VAL A 114 1.19 18.03 -4.06
C VAL A 114 1.05 17.26 -2.76
#